data_AF-A0A7L1EV13-F1
#
_entry.id   AF-A0A7L1EV13-F1
#
_cell.length_a   1.000
_cell.length_b   1.000
_cell.length_c   1.000
_cell.angle_alpha   90.00
_cell.angle_beta   90.00
_cell.angle_gamma   90.00
#
_symmetry.space_group_name_H-M   'P 1'
#
loop_
_entity.id
_entity.type
_entity.pdbx_description
1 polymer ?
#
loop_
_entity_poly.entity_id
_entity_poly.type
_entity_poly.pdbx_seq_one_letter_code
_entity_poly.pdbx_strand_id
1 'polypeptide(L)'
;PKAARHKRLSHLFQRASGAATAATTGATASRWASEKKLHEPRADLVGSPGAAPQPPCILKIFGGAISRGANYKSVLATPRCSARQLVREALERYGLDPDDF
;
A
#
# COMPACT_ATOMS: atom_id res chain seq x y z
N PRO A 1 23.64 44.53 3.87
CA PRO A 1 22.47 43.64 4.07
C PRO A 1 22.42 42.51 3.02
N LYS A 2 22.78 41.27 3.39
CA LYS A 2 22.79 40.13 2.46
C LYS A 2 21.50 39.33 2.68
N ALA A 3 20.62 39.35 1.69
CA ALA A 3 19.30 38.71 1.74
C ALA A 3 19.39 37.19 1.96
N ALA A 4 18.60 36.68 2.90
CA ALA A 4 18.48 35.26 3.20
C ALA A 4 17.79 34.55 2.02
N ARG A 5 18.54 33.67 1.34
CA ARG A 5 18.02 32.90 0.19
C ARG A 5 17.26 31.69 0.73
N HIS A 6 15.93 31.70 0.59
CA HIS A 6 15.08 30.58 0.97
C HIS A 6 15.56 29.28 0.30
N LYS A 7 15.81 28.24 1.11
CA LYS A 7 16.24 26.92 0.62
C LYS A 7 15.06 26.25 -0.08
N ARG A 8 15.04 26.28 -1.41
CA ARG A 8 14.05 25.55 -2.22
C ARG A 8 14.28 24.05 -2.03
N LEU A 9 13.25 23.32 -1.61
CA LEU A 9 13.25 21.86 -1.40
C LEU A 9 13.57 21.05 -2.68
N SER A 10 13.74 21.71 -3.82
CA SER A 10 14.07 21.12 -5.12
C SER A 10 15.41 20.40 -5.19
N HIS A 11 16.33 20.63 -4.24
CA HIS A 11 17.61 19.92 -4.19
C HIS A 11 17.53 18.53 -3.53
N LEU A 12 16.43 18.19 -2.85
CA LEU A 12 16.32 16.93 -2.12
C LEU A 12 16.27 15.70 -3.05
N PHE A 13 15.91 15.91 -4.33
CA PHE A 13 15.71 14.84 -5.30
C PHE A 13 16.73 14.82 -6.44
N GLN A 14 17.80 15.61 -6.37
CA GLN A 14 18.91 15.52 -7.32
C GLN A 14 19.84 14.36 -6.93
N ARG A 15 19.31 13.15 -7.11
CA ARG A 15 20.07 11.91 -7.12
C ARG A 15 21.15 12.02 -8.20
N ALA A 16 22.40 11.80 -7.78
CA ALA A 16 23.59 11.86 -8.61
C ALA A 16 23.43 11.09 -9.92
N SER A 17 23.36 11.81 -11.04
CA SER A 17 23.80 11.31 -12.35
C SER A 17 25.30 11.57 -12.45
N GLY A 18 26.08 10.84 -11.65
CA GLY A 18 27.53 10.79 -11.78
C GLY A 18 27.88 9.81 -12.88
N ALA A 19 28.56 10.29 -13.92
CA ALA A 19 29.29 9.45 -14.84
C ALA A 19 30.35 8.67 -14.04
N ALA A 20 30.18 7.35 -13.96
CA ALA A 20 31.21 6.43 -13.49
C ALA A 20 31.43 5.39 -14.60
N THR A 21 32.53 5.58 -15.32
CA THR A 21 33.23 4.53 -16.04
C THR A 21 33.49 3.35 -15.12
N ALA A 22 33.29 2.15 -15.68
CA ALA A 22 33.77 0.86 -15.20
C ALA A 22 33.08 0.24 -13.97
N ALA A 23 32.53 -0.94 -14.26
CA ALA A 23 32.51 -2.17 -13.46
C ALA A 23 31.09 -2.69 -13.18
N THR A 24 30.82 -3.77 -13.90
CA THR A 24 30.03 -4.96 -13.58
C THR A 24 29.36 -5.02 -12.19
N THR A 25 28.18 -5.63 -12.22
CA THR A 25 27.42 -6.23 -11.12
C THR A 25 26.63 -5.28 -10.19
N GLY A 26 25.30 -5.35 -10.32
CA GLY A 26 24.39 -5.33 -9.19
C GLY A 26 24.15 -3.97 -8.53
N ALA A 27 23.27 -3.16 -9.11
CA ALA A 27 22.59 -2.09 -8.37
C ALA A 27 21.10 -2.41 -8.33
N THR A 28 20.74 -3.20 -7.31
CA THR A 28 19.37 -3.46 -6.88
C THR A 28 18.65 -2.13 -6.70
N ALA A 29 17.70 -1.86 -7.59
CA ALA A 29 16.63 -0.91 -7.32
C ALA A 29 16.07 -1.26 -5.94
N SER A 30 15.93 -0.26 -5.06
CA SER A 30 15.18 -0.36 -3.79
C SER A 30 13.68 -0.51 -4.06
N ARG A 31 13.32 -1.46 -4.92
CA ARG A 31 12.01 -2.06 -5.12
C ARG A 31 11.81 -2.91 -3.88
N TRP A 32 10.94 -2.45 -2.99
CA TRP A 32 10.48 -3.16 -1.79
C TRP A 32 10.69 -4.68 -1.91
N ALA A 33 11.80 -5.17 -1.37
CA ALA A 33 12.18 -6.57 -1.47
C ALA A 33 11.49 -7.31 -0.34
N SER A 34 10.27 -7.77 -0.59
CA SER A 34 9.67 -8.86 0.18
C SER A 34 9.04 -9.87 -0.78
N GLU A 35 9.86 -10.41 -1.68
CA GLU A 35 9.56 -11.68 -2.37
C GLU A 35 9.95 -12.86 -1.46
N LYS A 36 9.54 -12.82 -0.18
CA LYS A 36 9.58 -14.03 0.63
C LYS A 36 8.40 -14.91 0.21
N LYS A 37 8.70 -15.74 -0.79
CA LYS A 37 8.16 -17.07 -1.04
C LYS A 37 6.65 -17.15 -0.83
N LEU A 38 5.90 -17.01 -1.94
CA LEU A 38 4.48 -17.36 -2.00
C LEU A 38 4.27 -18.69 -1.25
N HIS A 39 3.60 -18.62 -0.10
CA HIS A 39 2.97 -19.80 0.46
C HIS A 39 1.76 -20.06 -0.42
N GLU A 40 1.84 -21.10 -1.24
CA GLU A 40 0.66 -21.64 -1.92
C GLU A 40 -0.40 -21.88 -0.85
N PRO A 41 -1.56 -21.22 -0.91
CA PRO A 41 -2.59 -21.45 0.09
C PRO A 41 -3.14 -22.85 -0.17
N ARG A 42 -2.73 -23.82 0.66
CA ARG A 42 -3.45 -25.07 0.81
C ARG A 42 -4.91 -24.72 1.11
N ALA A 43 -5.80 -25.09 0.21
CA ALA A 43 -7.25 -24.89 0.34
C ALA A 43 -7.87 -25.74 1.46
N ASP A 44 -7.04 -26.49 2.18
CA ASP A 44 -7.43 -27.61 3.03
C ASP A 44 -7.75 -27.21 4.49
N LEU A 45 -7.56 -25.95 4.90
CA LEU A 45 -7.65 -25.54 6.32
C LEU A 45 -8.72 -24.49 6.63
N VAL A 46 -9.80 -24.45 5.84
CA VAL A 46 -11.03 -23.73 6.23
C VAL A 46 -11.73 -24.46 7.38
N GLY A 47 -11.19 -24.35 8.60
CA GLY A 47 -11.87 -24.83 9.80
C GLY A 47 -11.03 -25.33 10.98
N SER A 48 -9.69 -25.33 10.90
CA SER A 48 -8.89 -25.72 12.08
C SER A 48 -8.68 -24.53 13.03
N PRO A 49 -9.02 -24.63 14.33
CA PRO A 49 -8.81 -23.58 15.34
C PRO A 49 -7.33 -23.48 15.74
N GLY A 50 -6.45 -23.34 14.75
CA GLY A 50 -4.99 -23.28 14.90
C GLY A 50 -4.28 -22.63 13.71
N ALA A 51 -4.99 -21.90 12.85
CA ALA A 51 -4.36 -21.11 11.79
C ALA A 51 -3.40 -20.09 12.41
N ALA A 52 -2.11 -20.17 12.05
CA ALA A 52 -1.10 -19.21 12.49
C ALA A 52 -1.58 -17.78 12.19
N PRO A 53 -1.32 -16.81 13.09
CA PRO A 53 -1.75 -15.43 12.89
C PRO A 53 -1.15 -14.89 11.59
N GLN A 54 -2.00 -14.70 10.57
CA GLN A 54 -1.56 -14.03 9.35
C GLN A 54 -1.46 -12.53 9.65
N PRO A 55 -0.44 -11.86 9.09
CA PRO A 55 -0.27 -10.43 9.29
C PRO A 55 -1.43 -9.64 8.68
N PRO A 56 -1.76 -8.47 9.23
CA PRO A 56 -2.71 -7.55 8.60
C PRO A 56 -2.19 -7.05 7.24
N CYS A 57 -3.10 -6.69 6.35
CA CYS A 57 -2.80 -6.15 5.02
C CYS A 57 -3.62 -4.88 4.72
N ILE A 58 -3.29 -4.19 3.62
CA ILE A 58 -4.00 -3.00 3.16
C ILE A 58 -4.71 -3.32 1.84
N LEU A 59 -6.03 -3.10 1.80
CA LEU A 59 -6.85 -3.22 0.60
C LEU A 59 -6.99 -1.88 -0.11
N LYS A 60 -6.91 -1.90 -1.44
CA LYS A 60 -7.18 -0.76 -2.31
C LYS A 60 -8.61 -0.85 -2.83
N ILE A 61 -9.53 -0.05 -2.27
CA ILE A 61 -10.94 -0.06 -2.66
C ILE A 61 -11.20 1.08 -3.63
N PHE A 62 -11.73 0.77 -4.81
CA PHE A 62 -12.04 1.75 -5.86
C PHE A 62 -13.46 2.29 -5.72
N GLY A 63 -13.61 3.61 -5.79
CA GLY A 63 -14.91 4.29 -5.66
C GLY A 63 -15.57 4.61 -7.00
N GLY A 64 -15.19 3.94 -8.09
CA GLY A 64 -15.68 4.28 -9.44
C GLY A 64 -17.19 4.20 -9.61
N ALA A 65 -17.85 3.35 -8.79
CA ALA A 65 -19.30 3.25 -8.73
C ALA A 65 -19.98 4.30 -7.82
N ILE A 66 -19.22 4.92 -6.91
CA ILE A 66 -19.72 5.96 -5.99
C ILE A 66 -19.78 7.30 -6.71
N SER A 67 -18.67 7.70 -7.33
CA SER A 67 -18.60 8.94 -8.11
C SER A 67 -17.54 8.87 -9.19
N ARG A 68 -17.81 9.55 -10.32
CA ARG A 68 -16.87 9.62 -11.43
C ARG A 68 -15.59 10.32 -10.98
N GLY A 69 -14.45 9.67 -11.19
CA GLY A 69 -13.15 10.21 -10.77
C GLY A 69 -12.82 10.01 -9.28
N ALA A 70 -13.61 9.23 -8.54
CA ALA A 70 -13.28 8.87 -7.17
C ALA A 70 -11.90 8.20 -7.08
N ASN A 71 -11.05 8.74 -6.20
CA ASN A 71 -9.77 8.12 -5.87
C ASN A 71 -10.00 6.87 -5.02
N TYR A 72 -9.08 5.91 -5.09
CA TYR A 72 -9.12 4.75 -4.20
C TYR A 72 -8.95 5.16 -2.73
N LYS A 73 -9.46 4.33 -1.83
CA LYS A 73 -9.22 4.43 -0.38
C LYS A 73 -8.57 3.15 0.13
N SER A 74 -7.64 3.30 1.06
CA SER A 74 -7.01 2.18 1.75
C SER A 74 -7.86 1.74 2.94
N VAL A 75 -8.10 0.43 3.07
CA VAL A 75 -8.76 -0.18 4.22
C VAL A 75 -7.82 -1.22 4.84
N LEU A 76 -7.71 -1.24 6.16
CA LEU A 76 -6.93 -2.25 6.87
C LEU A 76 -7.73 -3.54 6.92
N ALA A 77 -7.14 -4.65 6.48
CA ALA A 77 -7.77 -5.95 6.53
C ALA A 77 -6.96 -6.92 7.39
N THR A 78 -7.67 -7.67 8.23
CA THR A 78 -7.14 -8.82 8.94
C THR A 78 -7.86 -10.07 8.45
N PRO A 79 -7.32 -11.29 8.65
CA PRO A 79 -7.99 -12.54 8.27
C PRO A 79 -9.35 -12.76 8.95
N ARG A 80 -9.63 -12.04 10.03
CA ARG A 80 -10.88 -12.10 10.78
C ARG A 80 -11.93 -11.11 10.26
N CYS A 81 -11.56 -10.18 9.39
CA CYS A 81 -12.48 -9.18 8.85
C CYS A 81 -13.48 -9.86 7.90
N SER A 82 -14.76 -9.63 8.15
CA SER A 82 -15.82 -9.98 7.21
C SER A 82 -15.94 -8.95 6.07
N ALA A 83 -16.53 -9.36 4.94
CA ALA A 83 -16.80 -8.45 3.83
C ALA A 83 -17.62 -7.24 4.28
N ARG A 84 -18.65 -7.44 5.13
CA ARG A 84 -19.48 -6.35 5.66
C ARG A 84 -18.67 -5.31 6.43
N GLN A 85 -17.75 -5.75 7.28
CA GLN A 85 -16.88 -4.82 8.01
C GLN A 85 -15.97 -4.02 7.07
N LEU A 86 -15.44 -4.65 6.03
CA LEU A 86 -14.60 -3.97 5.05
C LEU A 86 -15.38 -2.96 4.21
N VAL A 87 -16.63 -3.27 3.83
CA VAL A 87 -17.50 -2.35 3.09
C VAL A 87 -17.86 -1.15 3.96
N ARG A 88 -18.26 -1.39 5.22
CA ARG A 88 -18.53 -0.33 6.18
C ARG A 88 -17.36 0.67 6.29
N GLU A 89 -16.15 0.16 6.55
CA GLU A 89 -14.95 0.99 6.66
C GLU A 89 -14.63 1.73 5.34
N ALA A 90 -14.95 1.14 4.19
CA ALA A 90 -14.81 1.79 2.90
C ALA A 90 -15.77 2.96 2.75
N LEU A 91 -17.07 2.76 3.04
CA LEU A 91 -18.12 3.77 2.93
C LEU A 91 -17.82 4.97 3.83
N GLU A 92 -17.40 4.74 5.08
CA GLU A 92 -16.96 5.81 5.99
C GLU A 92 -15.80 6.63 5.39
N ARG A 93 -14.80 5.98 4.75
CA ARG A 93 -13.69 6.68 4.10
C ARG A 93 -14.06 7.43 2.82
N TYR A 94 -15.18 7.06 2.20
CA TYR A 94 -15.77 7.80 1.10
C TYR A 94 -16.76 8.89 1.56
N GLY A 95 -17.07 8.96 2.87
CA GLY A 95 -18.01 9.93 3.43
C GLY A 95 -19.48 9.56 3.20
N LEU A 96 -19.77 8.27 3.06
CA LEU A 96 -21.12 7.72 2.89
C LEU A 96 -21.62 7.10 4.19
N ASP A 97 -22.90 6.73 4.21
CA ASP A 97 -23.50 6.01 5.33
C ASP A 97 -22.90 4.60 5.45
N PRO A 98 -22.33 4.21 6.62
CA PRO A 98 -21.76 2.89 6.87
C PRO A 98 -22.72 1.71 6.78
N ASP A 99 -24.04 1.91 6.70
CA ASP A 99 -25.03 0.82 6.64
C ASP A 99 -25.83 0.81 5.31
N ASP A 100 -25.41 1.58 4.30
CA ASP A 100 -26.03 1.66 2.97
C ASP A 100 -25.47 0.59 1.98
N PHE A 101 -25.60 -0.71 2.31
CA PHE A 101 -25.19 -1.83 1.43
C PHE A 101 -25.76 -3.22 1.80
#